data_AF-A0A951N3J0-F1
#
_entry.id   AF-A0A951N3J0-F1
#
_cell.length_a   1.000
_cell.length_b   1.000
_cell.length_c   1.000
_cell.angle_alpha   90.00
_cell.angle_beta   90.00
_cell.angle_gamma   90.00
#
_symmetry.space_group_name_H-M   'P 1'
#
loop_
_entity.id
_entity.type
_entity.pdbx_description
1 polymer ?
#
loop_
_entity_poly.entity_id
_entity_poly.type
_entity_poly.pdbx_seq_one_letter_code
_entity_poly.pdbx_strand_id
1 'polypeptide(L)'
;QTAPPRYRALKTRLATLDSPLFSLDFSLVDDVKIQSVNREFRGLDKPTDVLSFSQFEDSDGFPVDFPADGDELALGDLMISVETAARQARELGHSLEREIAFLCIHGTLHLLGYDHIQNSDRRVMWKWQDAIFQRLEDGS
;
A
#
# COMPACT_ATOMS: atom_id res chain seq x y z
N GLN A 1 17.37 -10.07 -9.79
CA GLN A 1 16.03 -9.94 -10.40
C GLN A 1 15.63 -8.48 -10.29
N THR A 2 15.35 -7.84 -11.42
CA THR A 2 15.18 -6.38 -11.53
C THR A 2 13.75 -5.99 -11.19
N ALA A 3 13.60 -5.00 -10.31
CA ALA A 3 12.32 -4.36 -10.05
C ALA A 3 11.76 -3.69 -11.31
N PRO A 4 10.44 -3.46 -11.40
CA PRO A 4 9.80 -2.84 -12.56
C PRO A 4 10.38 -1.45 -12.88
N PRO A 5 10.32 -0.99 -14.15
CA PRO A 5 10.92 0.28 -14.59
C PRO A 5 10.47 1.51 -13.78
N ARG A 6 9.19 1.56 -13.41
CA ARG A 6 8.55 2.64 -12.60
C ARG A 6 9.06 2.73 -11.15
N TYR A 7 9.75 1.71 -10.63
CA TYR A 7 10.11 1.62 -9.20
C TYR A 7 11.59 1.37 -8.94
N ARG A 8 12.40 1.37 -10.01
CA ARG A 8 13.85 1.29 -9.88
C ARG A 8 14.38 2.50 -9.10
N ALA A 9 13.79 3.68 -9.29
CA ALA A 9 14.19 4.91 -8.61
C ALA A 9 13.96 4.85 -7.09
N LEU A 10 12.75 4.49 -6.62
CA LEU A 10 12.46 4.35 -5.18
C LEU A 10 13.36 3.27 -4.55
N LYS A 11 13.46 2.08 -5.15
CA LYS A 11 14.32 1.02 -4.59
C LYS A 11 15.80 1.37 -4.59
N THR A 12 16.28 2.02 -5.65
CA THR A 12 17.66 2.53 -5.71
C THR A 12 17.88 3.59 -4.64
N ARG A 13 16.93 4.52 -4.45
CA ARG A 13 17.01 5.55 -3.42
C ARG A 13 17.00 4.95 -2.02
N LEU A 14 16.06 4.07 -1.70
CA LEU A 14 15.98 3.35 -0.43
C LEU A 14 17.28 2.61 -0.10
N ALA A 15 17.92 2.00 -1.11
CA ALA A 15 19.18 1.28 -0.94
C ALA A 15 20.39 2.21 -0.71
N THR A 16 20.26 3.51 -0.99
CA THR A 16 21.32 4.52 -0.77
C THR A 16 21.16 5.29 0.55
N LEU A 17 20.04 5.08 1.26
CA LEU A 17 19.78 5.78 2.52
C LEU A 17 20.36 4.97 3.70
N ASP A 18 21.24 5.59 4.48
CA ASP A 18 21.89 4.92 5.62
C ASP A 18 20.92 4.66 6.79
N SER A 19 19.95 5.55 7.02
CA SER A 19 18.90 5.43 8.05
C SER A 19 17.71 6.35 7.73
N PRO A 20 16.91 6.00 6.73
CA PRO A 20 15.77 6.83 6.34
C PRO A 20 14.67 6.81 7.40
N LEU A 21 14.14 7.99 7.73
CA LEU A 21 12.88 8.13 8.45
C LEU A 21 11.75 8.03 7.44
N PHE A 22 10.72 7.22 7.73
CA PHE A 22 9.54 7.10 6.89
C PHE A 22 8.29 7.50 7.66
N SER A 23 7.39 8.21 6.98
CA SER A 23 6.00 8.40 7.44
C SER A 23 5.02 7.69 6.51
N LEU A 24 3.93 7.22 7.10
CA LEU A 24 2.83 6.56 6.43
C LEU A 24 1.56 6.83 7.24
N ASP A 25 0.56 7.40 6.59
CA ASP A 25 -0.71 7.75 7.21
C ASP A 25 -1.78 6.70 6.87
N PHE A 26 -2.57 6.34 7.88
CA PHE A 26 -3.65 5.36 7.74
C PHE A 26 -4.98 5.95 8.23
N SER A 27 -6.02 5.79 7.42
CA SER A 27 -7.37 6.21 7.74
C SER A 27 -8.35 5.05 7.60
N LEU A 28 -9.07 4.75 8.67
CA LEU A 28 -10.21 3.83 8.67
C LEU A 28 -11.49 4.62 8.42
N VAL A 29 -12.23 4.24 7.38
CA VAL A 29 -13.43 4.96 6.92
C VAL A 29 -14.60 4.00 6.64
N ASP A 30 -15.78 4.56 6.38
CA ASP A 30 -16.94 3.82 5.90
C ASP A 30 -16.95 3.69 4.37
N ASP A 31 -17.87 2.87 3.82
CA ASP A 31 -18.00 2.68 2.37
C ASP A 31 -18.40 3.97 1.65
N VAL A 32 -19.20 4.82 2.29
CA VAL A 32 -19.67 6.08 1.71
C VAL A 32 -18.48 7.01 1.41
N LYS A 33 -17.57 7.16 2.39
CA LYS A 33 -16.37 7.98 2.25
C LYS A 33 -15.43 7.39 1.21
N ILE A 34 -15.12 6.09 1.28
CA ILE A 34 -14.17 5.50 0.32
C ILE A 34 -14.73 5.49 -1.10
N GLN A 35 -16.03 5.30 -1.29
CA GLN A 35 -16.68 5.38 -2.60
C GLN A 35 -16.58 6.78 -3.19
N SER A 36 -16.81 7.82 -2.37
CA SER A 36 -16.65 9.20 -2.81
C SER A 36 -15.23 9.47 -3.33
N VAL A 37 -14.22 9.01 -2.58
CA VAL A 37 -12.82 9.18 -2.94
C VAL A 37 -12.46 8.33 -4.17
N ASN A 38 -12.95 7.10 -4.27
CA ASN A 38 -12.73 6.23 -5.43
C ASN A 38 -13.32 6.82 -6.71
N ARG A 39 -14.48 7.48 -6.61
CA ARG A 39 -15.09 8.21 -7.72
C ARG A 39 -14.25 9.42 -8.13
N GLU A 40 -13.76 10.19 -7.16
CA GLU A 40 -12.96 11.39 -7.41
C GLU A 40 -11.60 11.08 -8.05
N PHE A 41 -10.86 10.12 -7.50
CA PHE A 41 -9.48 9.85 -7.91
C PHE A 41 -9.34 8.75 -8.98
N ARG A 42 -10.28 7.81 -9.07
CA ARG A 42 -10.24 6.69 -10.04
C ARG A 42 -11.41 6.69 -11.03
N GLY A 43 -12.37 7.60 -10.89
CA GLY A 43 -13.58 7.63 -11.73
C GLY A 43 -14.53 6.45 -11.47
N LEU A 44 -14.34 5.70 -10.36
CA LEU A 44 -15.11 4.50 -10.05
C LEU A 44 -16.11 4.77 -8.93
N ASP A 45 -17.39 4.90 -9.29
CA ASP A 45 -18.48 5.12 -8.32
C ASP A 45 -18.93 3.83 -7.63
N LYS A 46 -18.01 3.23 -6.87
CA LYS A 46 -18.27 2.06 -6.02
C LYS A 46 -17.30 2.03 -4.84
N PRO A 47 -17.68 1.46 -3.68
CA PRO A 47 -16.74 1.24 -2.60
C PRO A 47 -15.64 0.27 -3.03
N THR A 48 -14.48 0.39 -2.37
CA THR A 48 -13.35 -0.53 -2.48
C THR A 48 -12.85 -0.83 -1.07
N ASP A 49 -12.03 -1.86 -0.94
CA ASP A 49 -11.39 -2.25 0.31
C ASP A 49 -10.31 -1.26 0.76
N VAL A 50 -9.39 -0.90 -0.14
CA VAL A 50 -8.28 0.00 0.13
C VAL A 50 -7.98 0.92 -1.05
N LEU A 51 -7.65 2.18 -0.72
CA LEU A 51 -7.03 3.13 -1.64
C LEU A 51 -5.64 3.50 -1.10
N SER A 52 -4.67 3.58 -2.01
CA SER A 52 -3.29 3.97 -1.71
C SER A 52 -2.92 5.18 -2.54
N PHE A 53 -2.44 6.23 -1.89
CA PHE A 53 -2.02 7.48 -2.50
C PHE A 53 -0.52 7.66 -2.28
N SER A 54 0.27 7.49 -3.33
CA SER A 54 1.72 7.66 -3.29
C SER A 54 2.09 9.14 -3.31
N GLN A 55 3.01 9.58 -2.46
CA GLN A 55 3.59 10.94 -2.58
C GLN A 55 4.68 11.01 -3.66
N PHE A 56 5.15 9.86 -4.16
CA PHE A 56 6.20 9.78 -5.17
C PHE A 56 5.66 9.65 -6.59
N GLU A 57 4.35 9.83 -6.77
CA GLU A 57 3.69 9.80 -8.07
C GLU A 57 2.87 11.10 -8.24
N ASP A 58 2.93 11.73 -9.42
CA ASP A 58 2.02 12.81 -9.77
C ASP A 58 0.62 12.28 -10.14
N SER A 59 -0.30 13.16 -10.50
CA SER A 59 -1.67 12.79 -10.88
C SER A 59 -1.76 11.87 -12.09
N ASP A 60 -0.73 11.84 -12.93
CA ASP A 60 -0.64 11.00 -14.13
C ASP A 60 0.17 9.70 -13.86
N GLY A 61 0.62 9.49 -12.62
CA GLY A 61 1.39 8.32 -12.20
C GLY A 61 2.88 8.39 -12.57
N PHE A 62 3.40 9.57 -12.90
CA PHE A 62 4.83 9.74 -13.16
C PHE A 62 5.61 9.97 -11.86
N PRO A 63 6.84 9.45 -11.75
CA PRO A 63 7.65 9.62 -10.55
C PRO A 63 7.95 11.10 -10.28
N VAL A 64 7.75 11.55 -9.05
CA VAL A 64 8.25 12.86 -8.59
C VAL A 64 9.60 12.73 -7.89
N ASP A 65 10.31 13.85 -7.76
CA ASP A 65 11.63 13.89 -7.13
C ASP A 65 11.60 13.42 -5.67
N PHE A 66 12.62 12.68 -5.28
CA PHE A 66 12.79 12.25 -3.90
C PHE A 66 13.33 13.39 -3.02
N PRO A 67 12.92 13.45 -1.75
CA PRO A 67 13.49 14.40 -0.80
C PRO A 67 15.00 14.18 -0.61
N ALA A 68 15.67 15.21 -0.13
CA ALA A 68 17.12 15.22 0.08
C ALA A 68 17.55 14.20 1.15
N ASP A 69 18.85 13.87 1.18
CA ASP A 69 19.40 13.00 2.22
C ASP A 69 19.21 13.62 3.61
N GLY A 70 18.57 12.87 4.51
CA GLY A 70 18.30 13.27 5.90
C GLY A 70 16.89 13.78 6.16
N ASP A 71 16.09 14.00 5.12
CA ASP A 71 14.67 14.34 5.25
C ASP A 71 13.80 13.09 5.42
N GLU A 72 12.63 13.27 6.04
CA GLU A 72 11.62 12.22 6.15
C GLU A 72 11.05 11.86 4.77
N LEU A 73 11.01 10.57 4.45
CA LEU A 73 10.36 10.03 3.27
C LEU A 73 8.90 9.69 3.61
N ALA A 74 7.99 10.58 3.25
CA ALA A 74 6.56 10.29 3.37
C ALA A 74 6.11 9.35 2.25
N LEU A 75 5.78 8.11 2.61
CA LEU A 75 5.34 7.07 1.65
C LEU A 75 3.97 7.40 1.05
N GLY A 76 3.11 8.06 1.83
CA GLY A 76 1.78 8.47 1.43
C GLY A 76 0.69 7.98 2.34
N ASP A 77 -0.51 7.85 1.80
CA ASP A 77 -1.74 7.62 2.55
C ASP A 77 -2.39 6.29 2.18
N LEU A 78 -2.92 5.61 3.19
CA LEU A 78 -3.76 4.42 3.06
C LEU A 78 -5.14 4.68 3.64
N MET A 79 -6.17 4.50 2.83
CA MET A 79 -7.56 4.62 3.25
C MET A 79 -8.24 3.25 3.11
N ILE A 80 -8.73 2.71 4.23
CA ILE A 80 -9.33 1.37 4.29
C ILE A 80 -10.80 1.49 4.71
N SER A 81 -11.69 0.85 3.96
CA SER A 81 -13.08 0.72 4.38
C SER A 81 -13.25 -0.41 5.38
N VAL A 82 -13.70 -0.08 6.58
CA VAL A 82 -13.96 -1.07 7.64
C VAL A 82 -15.15 -1.96 7.27
N GLU A 83 -16.16 -1.42 6.58
CA GLU A 83 -17.34 -2.17 6.17
C GLU A 83 -17.02 -3.18 5.07
N THR A 84 -16.19 -2.78 4.09
CA THR A 84 -15.69 -3.70 3.06
C THR A 84 -14.79 -4.77 3.66
N ALA A 85 -13.82 -4.39 4.51
CA ALA A 85 -12.96 -5.35 5.20
C ALA A 85 -13.78 -6.35 6.05
N ALA A 86 -14.84 -5.89 6.73
CA ALA A 86 -15.71 -6.78 7.50
C ALA A 86 -16.54 -7.75 6.64
N ARG A 87 -16.84 -7.40 5.38
CA ARG A 87 -17.44 -8.35 4.42
C ARG A 87 -16.41 -9.38 3.97
N GLN A 88 -15.22 -8.94 3.56
CA GLN A 88 -14.13 -9.82 3.11
C GLN A 88 -13.70 -10.80 4.21
N ALA A 89 -13.50 -10.32 5.44
CA ALA A 89 -13.15 -11.15 6.59
C ALA A 89 -14.16 -12.29 6.84
N ARG A 90 -15.46 -11.99 6.72
CA ARG A 90 -16.54 -12.99 6.85
C ARG A 90 -16.55 -13.99 5.70
N GLU A 91 -16.36 -13.53 4.47
CA GLU A 91 -16.33 -14.38 3.27
C GLU A 91 -15.12 -15.32 3.27
N LEU A 92 -13.97 -14.84 3.75
CA LEU A 92 -12.72 -15.58 3.81
C LEU A 92 -12.54 -16.36 5.13
N GLY A 93 -13.45 -16.19 6.09
CA GLY A 93 -13.48 -16.98 7.33
C GLY A 93 -12.41 -16.60 8.37
N HIS A 94 -12.05 -15.33 8.48
CA HIS A 94 -11.09 -14.84 9.47
C HIS A 94 -11.54 -13.54 10.16
N SER A 95 -10.74 -13.04 11.09
CA SER A 95 -11.09 -11.83 11.87
C SER A 95 -10.97 -10.55 11.04
N LEU A 96 -11.70 -9.53 11.46
CA LEU A 96 -11.63 -8.18 10.88
C LEU A 96 -10.24 -7.58 11.05
N GLU A 97 -9.64 -7.75 12.23
CA GLU A 97 -8.28 -7.29 12.55
C GLU A 97 -7.26 -7.89 11.58
N ARG A 98 -7.41 -9.17 11.25
CA ARG A 98 -6.58 -9.86 10.27
C ARG A 98 -6.76 -9.27 8.87
N GLU A 99 -7.98 -8.97 8.45
CA GLU A 99 -8.20 -8.35 7.14
C GLU A 99 -7.64 -6.93 7.06
N ILE A 100 -7.84 -6.12 8.11
CA ILE A 100 -7.26 -4.77 8.17
C ILE A 100 -5.73 -4.85 8.12
N ALA A 101 -5.10 -5.76 8.88
CA ALA A 101 -3.65 -5.95 8.82
C ALA A 101 -3.18 -6.37 7.41
N PHE A 102 -3.91 -7.28 6.77
CA PHE A 102 -3.65 -7.70 5.40
C PHE A 102 -3.72 -6.52 4.42
N LEU A 103 -4.79 -5.70 4.47
CA LEU A 103 -4.98 -4.53 3.62
C LEU A 103 -3.93 -3.44 3.88
N CYS A 104 -3.54 -3.22 5.13
CA CYS A 104 -2.45 -2.31 5.49
C CYS A 104 -1.12 -2.73 4.87
N ILE A 105 -0.75 -4.01 5.00
CA ILE A 105 0.49 -4.55 4.40
C ILE A 105 0.42 -4.45 2.88
N HIS A 106 -0.70 -4.85 2.29
CA HIS A 106 -0.92 -4.82 0.85
C HIS A 106 -0.77 -3.40 0.29
N GLY A 107 -1.46 -2.42 0.90
CA GLY A 107 -1.37 -1.02 0.55
C GLY A 107 0.04 -0.45 0.73
N THR A 108 0.72 -0.79 1.83
CA THR A 108 2.10 -0.34 2.08
C THR A 108 3.06 -0.88 1.03
N LEU A 109 2.91 -2.16 0.63
CA LEU A 109 3.71 -2.75 -0.44
C LEU A 109 3.46 -2.04 -1.77
N HIS A 110 2.22 -1.62 -2.05
CA HIS A 110 1.92 -0.78 -3.21
C HIS A 110 2.63 0.58 -3.17
N LEU A 111 2.62 1.27 -2.02
CA LEU A 111 3.35 2.54 -1.83
C LEU A 111 4.88 2.36 -1.97
N LEU A 112 5.40 1.19 -1.61
CA LEU A 112 6.81 0.82 -1.82
C LEU A 112 7.13 0.37 -3.26
N GLY A 113 6.17 0.47 -4.18
CA GLY A 113 6.34 0.14 -5.59
C GLY A 113 6.36 -1.36 -5.89
N TYR A 114 5.76 -2.19 -5.03
CA TYR A 114 5.41 -3.56 -5.40
C TYR A 114 4.04 -3.56 -6.07
N ASP A 115 3.89 -4.31 -7.16
CA ASP A 115 2.61 -4.43 -7.85
C ASP A 115 2.32 -5.91 -8.16
N HIS A 116 1.05 -6.27 -8.13
CA HIS A 116 0.54 -7.59 -8.42
C HIS A 116 -0.06 -7.75 -9.83
N ILE A 117 -0.10 -6.68 -10.64
CA ILE A 117 -0.64 -6.69 -12.00
C ILE A 117 0.25 -7.53 -12.95
N GLN A 118 1.58 -7.48 -12.82
CA GLN A 118 2.49 -8.31 -13.61
C GLN A 118 2.89 -9.59 -12.86
N ASN A 119 2.91 -10.72 -13.58
CA ASN A 119 3.15 -12.06 -13.00
C ASN A 119 4.52 -12.22 -12.28
N SER A 120 5.56 -11.50 -12.72
CA SER A 120 6.88 -11.50 -12.06
C SER A 120 6.84 -10.78 -10.72
N ASP A 121 6.12 -9.66 -10.66
CA ASP A 121 6.09 -8.75 -9.51
C ASP A 121 5.15 -9.27 -8.43
N ARG A 122 4.05 -9.90 -8.85
CA ARG A 122 3.12 -10.69 -8.03
C ARG A 122 3.88 -11.66 -7.12
N ARG A 123 4.76 -12.52 -7.64
CA ARG A 123 5.48 -13.48 -6.79
C ARG A 123 6.32 -12.82 -5.69
N VAL A 124 6.94 -11.69 -5.99
CA VAL A 124 7.78 -10.97 -5.02
C VAL A 124 6.91 -10.29 -3.96
N MET A 125 5.82 -9.65 -4.37
CA MET A 125 4.88 -8.99 -3.45
C MET A 125 4.25 -9.99 -2.48
N TRP A 126 3.75 -11.13 -2.97
CA TRP A 126 3.16 -12.16 -2.11
C TRP A 126 4.16 -12.71 -1.11
N LYS A 127 5.41 -12.97 -1.54
CA LYS A 127 6.46 -13.44 -0.62
C LYS A 127 6.69 -12.47 0.54
N TRP A 128 6.73 -11.15 0.25
CA TRP A 128 6.89 -10.14 1.29
C TRP A 128 5.66 -10.01 2.17
N GLN A 129 4.48 -10.02 1.56
CA GLN A 129 3.21 -9.98 2.27
C GLN A 129 3.10 -11.13 3.26
N ASP A 130 3.34 -12.37 2.83
CA ASP A 130 3.32 -13.56 3.68
C ASP A 130 4.37 -13.48 4.80
N ALA A 131 5.59 -13.05 4.50
CA ALA A 131 6.66 -12.98 5.49
C ALA A 131 6.42 -11.91 6.57
N ILE A 132 5.84 -10.76 6.21
CA ILE A 132 5.46 -9.71 7.17
C ILE A 132 4.28 -10.20 8.01
N PHE A 133 3.30 -10.80 7.35
CA PHE A 133 2.10 -11.31 8.01
C PHE A 133 2.43 -12.40 9.04
N GLN A 134 3.28 -13.37 8.69
CA GLN A 134 3.78 -14.39 9.62
C GLN A 134 4.47 -13.78 10.85
N ARG A 135 5.29 -12.74 10.67
CA ARG A 135 5.95 -12.08 11.80
C ARG A 135 4.98 -11.39 12.76
N LEU A 136 3.86 -10.88 12.26
CA LEU A 136 2.82 -10.30 13.11
C LEU A 136 2.09 -11.39 13.90
N GLU A 137 1.82 -12.54 13.29
CA GLU A 137 1.19 -13.69 13.96
C GLU A 137 2.11 -14.33 15.00
N ASP A 138 3.42 -14.47 14.72
CA ASP A 138 4.41 -15.09 15.62
C ASP A 138 4.79 -14.20 16.81
N GLY A 139 4.56 -12.88 16.71
CA GLY A 139 4.90 -11.88 17.73
C GLY A 139 3.73 -11.45 18.64
N SER A 140 2.55 -12.06 18.46
CA SER A 140 1.31 -11.76 19.20
C SER A 140 1.04 -12.73 20.35
#